data_AF-W8Y2K1-F1
#
_entry.id   AF-W8Y2K1-F1
#
_cell.length_a   1.000
_cell.length_b   1.000
_cell.length_c   1.000
_cell.angle_alpha   90.00
_cell.angle_beta   90.00
_cell.angle_gamma   90.00
#
_symmetry.space_group_name_H-M   'P 1'
#
loop_
_entity.id
_entity.type
_entity.pdbx_description
1 polymer ?
#
loop_
_entity_poly.entity_id
_entity_poly.type
_entity_poly.pdbx_seq_one_letter_code
_entity_poly.pdbx_strand_id
1 'polypeptide(L)'
;MEICDSFPSPKWKNRDLPNFYHVLLFDEIINDFKYKVVLPKYHKYYPVILWWTITNIIPMRPNEFLRMKYNCLPETNDGKIWIVIPRSKQKFDSPEQQEYFQNILVTDDIYKAIKDFQYVLDTYNIHSDNLFPQEFYCQFFSRSIKRPSNRIIKHQFQNLLNNFYTEIVEQMYSQYSLDKISPGDTRHFAIINMFLQGFNVLSIARLAGQTTIQHASNYYSHAKLFAQSYVYRLTQTIVEKQAQNKMSGGFLGTKRKIFDNRILYSVKNSDQYQKVDYGYCTDKNFPNNCVEDCRICVNHYFFSPSIDEYDEAIKWLESYSRDLENRINDHLEYIKEFSLSKSHERVNYHESLLTKHSRQLLKYMDHKAIVDAKFIEE
;
A
#
# COMPACT_ATOMS: atom_id res chain seq x y z
N MET A 1 30.29 -11.55 38.74
CA MET A 1 28.97 -11.93 38.20
C MET A 1 28.88 -11.32 36.79
N GLU A 2 29.85 -11.65 35.93
CA GLU A 2 30.14 -11.00 34.64
C GLU A 2 30.38 -12.09 33.57
N ILE A 3 29.38 -12.93 33.33
CA ILE A 3 29.47 -13.99 32.29
C ILE A 3 28.24 -13.97 31.36
N CYS A 4 27.25 -13.10 31.60
CA CYS A 4 26.04 -13.04 30.76
C CYS A 4 26.10 -12.02 29.61
N ASP A 5 27.06 -11.08 29.61
CA ASP A 5 27.20 -10.06 28.55
C ASP A 5 28.09 -10.51 27.38
N SER A 6 28.64 -11.73 27.43
CA SER A 6 29.53 -12.28 26.40
C SER A 6 28.81 -13.08 25.31
N PHE A 7 27.48 -13.22 25.37
CA PHE A 7 26.72 -13.83 24.28
C PHE A 7 26.26 -12.76 23.28
N PRO A 8 26.81 -12.73 22.05
CA PRO A 8 26.26 -11.88 21.00
C PRO A 8 24.80 -12.32 20.77
N SER A 9 23.86 -11.44 21.11
CA SER A 9 22.48 -11.62 20.70
C SER A 9 22.45 -11.81 19.18
N PRO A 10 21.74 -12.81 18.66
CA PRO A 10 21.70 -13.04 17.22
C PRO A 10 21.19 -11.76 16.55
N LYS A 11 22.06 -11.13 15.75
CA LYS A 11 21.65 -10.07 14.83
C LYS A 11 20.75 -10.72 13.79
N TRP A 12 19.46 -10.80 14.07
CA TRP A 12 18.46 -11.12 13.07
C TRP A 12 18.59 -10.05 11.99
N LYS A 13 19.18 -10.39 10.83
CA LYS A 13 19.03 -9.55 9.64
C LYS A 13 17.53 -9.48 9.40
N ASN A 14 16.95 -8.29 9.56
CA ASN A 14 15.60 -8.05 9.09
C ASN A 14 15.56 -8.48 7.63
N ARG A 15 14.58 -9.31 7.26
CA ARG A 15 14.40 -9.71 5.87
C ARG A 15 14.17 -8.45 5.03
N ASP A 16 14.87 -8.32 3.92
CA ASP A 16 14.65 -7.24 2.97
C ASP A 16 13.22 -7.36 2.42
N LEU A 17 12.48 -6.25 2.46
CA LEU A 17 11.16 -6.17 1.85
C LEU A 17 11.31 -6.30 0.32
N PRO A 18 10.31 -6.87 -0.38
CA PRO A 18 10.30 -6.87 -1.84
C PRO A 18 10.36 -5.43 -2.36
N ASN A 19 10.88 -5.26 -3.58
CA ASN A 19 10.90 -3.95 -4.21
C ASN A 19 9.49 -3.35 -4.23
N PHE A 20 9.31 -2.17 -3.64
CA PHE A 20 8.00 -1.53 -3.54
C PHE A 20 7.36 -1.23 -4.89
N TYR A 21 8.16 -1.04 -5.95
CA TYR A 21 7.64 -0.98 -7.31
C TYR A 21 6.88 -2.27 -7.70
N HIS A 22 7.46 -3.44 -7.42
CA HIS A 22 6.80 -4.74 -7.63
C HIS A 22 5.57 -4.92 -6.72
N VAL A 23 5.60 -4.34 -5.51
CA VAL A 23 4.45 -4.33 -4.58
C VAL A 23 3.28 -3.52 -5.16
N LEU A 24 3.55 -2.35 -5.73
CA LEU A 24 2.53 -1.50 -6.35
C LEU A 24 1.95 -2.15 -7.61
N LEU A 25 2.79 -2.78 -8.44
CA LEU A 25 2.33 -3.59 -9.58
C LEU A 25 1.40 -4.73 -9.13
N PHE A 26 1.78 -5.44 -8.08
CA PHE A 26 0.95 -6.52 -7.54
C PHE A 26 -0.40 -5.98 -7.03
N ASP A 27 -0.42 -4.82 -6.37
CA ASP A 27 -1.66 -4.17 -5.93
C ASP A 27 -2.61 -3.87 -7.09
N GLU A 28 -2.09 -3.34 -8.20
CA GLU A 28 -2.87 -3.07 -9.40
C GLU A 28 -3.47 -4.35 -9.98
N ILE A 29 -2.64 -5.39 -10.13
CA ILE A 29 -3.05 -6.69 -10.69
C ILE A 29 -4.12 -7.37 -9.82
N ILE A 30 -3.92 -7.41 -8.50
CA ILE A 30 -4.87 -8.08 -7.62
C ILE A 30 -6.19 -7.31 -7.50
N ASN A 31 -6.16 -5.97 -7.58
CA ASN A 31 -7.35 -5.15 -7.58
C ASN A 31 -8.14 -5.27 -8.89
N ASP A 32 -7.49 -5.40 -10.05
CA ASP A 32 -8.18 -5.75 -11.32
C ASP A 32 -8.73 -7.18 -11.28
N PHE A 33 -7.94 -8.13 -10.75
CA PHE A 33 -8.33 -9.52 -10.68
C PHE A 33 -9.54 -9.78 -9.79
N LYS A 34 -9.78 -8.96 -8.75
CA LYS A 34 -10.97 -9.07 -7.87
C LYS A 34 -12.28 -9.18 -8.65
N TYR A 35 -12.43 -8.44 -9.74
CA TYR A 35 -13.65 -8.47 -10.56
C TYR A 35 -13.83 -9.78 -11.34
N LYS A 36 -12.73 -10.48 -11.64
CA LYS A 36 -12.72 -11.74 -12.41
C LYS A 36 -13.03 -12.96 -11.53
N VAL A 37 -12.95 -12.82 -10.22
CA VAL A 37 -13.08 -13.93 -9.26
C VAL A 37 -14.50 -14.47 -9.16
N VAL A 38 -15.50 -13.76 -9.69
CA VAL A 38 -16.87 -14.26 -9.88
C VAL A 38 -16.92 -15.59 -10.64
N LEU A 39 -15.89 -15.90 -11.45
CA LEU A 39 -15.81 -17.18 -12.17
C LEU A 39 -15.31 -18.31 -11.25
N PRO A 40 -16.03 -19.45 -11.16
CA PRO A 40 -15.69 -20.55 -10.24
C PRO A 40 -14.27 -21.08 -10.32
N LYS A 41 -13.66 -21.09 -11.51
CA LYS A 41 -12.26 -21.52 -11.70
C LYS A 41 -11.23 -20.67 -10.93
N TYR A 42 -11.59 -19.43 -10.57
CA TYR A 42 -10.74 -18.50 -9.84
C TYR A 42 -11.05 -18.44 -8.34
N HIS A 43 -12.11 -19.11 -7.86
CA HIS A 43 -12.47 -19.12 -6.45
C HIS A 43 -11.33 -19.59 -5.55
N LYS A 44 -10.47 -20.50 -6.03
CA LYS A 44 -9.26 -20.96 -5.30
C LYS A 44 -8.38 -19.81 -4.78
N TYR A 45 -8.39 -18.64 -5.42
CA TYR A 45 -7.58 -17.48 -5.05
C TYR A 45 -8.27 -16.47 -4.12
N TYR A 46 -9.52 -16.69 -3.69
CA TYR A 46 -10.17 -15.84 -2.68
C TYR A 46 -9.32 -15.64 -1.41
N PRO A 47 -8.66 -16.66 -0.84
CA PRO A 47 -7.80 -16.46 0.32
C PRO A 47 -6.66 -15.46 0.07
N VAL A 48 -6.11 -15.41 -1.16
CA VAL A 48 -5.05 -14.44 -1.53
C VAL A 48 -5.63 -13.02 -1.60
N ILE A 49 -6.82 -12.87 -2.17
CA ILE A 49 -7.54 -11.59 -2.25
C ILE A 49 -7.90 -11.06 -0.85
N LEU A 50 -8.42 -11.93 0.01
CA LEU A 50 -8.74 -11.58 1.39
C LEU A 50 -7.49 -11.23 2.19
N TRP A 51 -6.41 -12.00 2.03
CA TRP A 51 -5.12 -11.69 2.65
C TRP A 51 -4.66 -10.29 2.26
N TRP A 52 -4.61 -10.01 0.96
CA TRP A 52 -4.20 -8.69 0.47
C TRP A 52 -5.12 -7.56 0.94
N THR A 53 -6.43 -7.79 0.97
CA THR A 53 -7.42 -6.75 1.33
C THR A 53 -7.40 -6.45 2.84
N ILE A 54 -7.24 -7.47 3.67
CA ILE A 54 -7.31 -7.33 5.12
C ILE A 54 -5.95 -6.95 5.70
N THR A 55 -4.89 -7.70 5.37
CA THR A 55 -3.62 -7.60 6.10
C THR A 55 -2.74 -6.43 5.67
N ASN A 56 -3.05 -5.76 4.55
CA ASN A 56 -2.46 -4.47 4.17
C ASN A 56 -3.04 -3.27 4.92
N ILE A 57 -4.20 -3.45 5.56
CA ILE A 57 -4.86 -2.42 6.37
C ILE A 57 -4.64 -2.75 7.85
N ILE A 58 -4.89 -4.00 8.22
CA ILE A 58 -4.73 -4.48 9.59
C ILE A 58 -3.42 -5.26 9.70
N PRO A 59 -2.44 -4.80 10.50
CA PRO A 59 -1.15 -5.48 10.62
C PRO A 59 -1.31 -6.84 11.33
N MET A 60 -1.47 -7.91 10.56
CA MET A 60 -1.68 -9.28 11.06
C MET A 60 -0.52 -10.18 10.69
N ARG A 61 -0.15 -11.11 11.58
CA ARG A 61 0.77 -12.19 11.20
C ARG A 61 0.04 -13.17 10.26
N PRO A 62 0.73 -13.85 9.33
CA PRO A 62 0.08 -14.82 8.42
C PRO A 62 -0.71 -15.90 9.16
N ASN A 63 -0.19 -16.38 10.30
CA ASN A 63 -0.87 -17.37 11.11
C ASN A 63 -2.10 -16.81 11.84
N GLU A 64 -2.13 -15.52 12.19
CA GLU A 64 -3.32 -14.87 12.76
C GLU A 64 -4.41 -14.78 11.69
N PHE A 65 -4.07 -14.32 10.49
CA PHE A 65 -4.98 -14.26 9.35
C PHE A 65 -5.61 -15.64 9.05
N LEU A 66 -4.78 -16.68 8.92
CA LEU A 66 -5.25 -18.04 8.64
C LEU A 66 -6.00 -18.70 9.82
N ARG A 67 -6.10 -18.07 10.98
CA ARG A 67 -6.87 -18.54 12.15
C ARG A 67 -8.19 -17.79 12.35
N MET A 68 -8.50 -16.83 11.48
CA MET A 68 -9.77 -16.11 11.54
C MET A 68 -10.94 -17.09 11.52
N LYS A 69 -11.94 -16.80 12.36
CA LYS A 69 -13.15 -17.61 12.50
C LYS A 69 -14.17 -17.27 11.42
N TYR A 70 -15.01 -18.24 11.09
CA TYR A 70 -16.08 -18.04 10.10
C TYR A 70 -16.98 -16.87 10.53
N ASN A 71 -17.43 -16.85 11.79
CA ASN A 71 -18.24 -15.79 12.39
C ASN A 71 -17.43 -14.56 12.87
N CYS A 72 -16.36 -14.18 12.17
CA CYS A 72 -15.52 -13.04 12.56
C CYS A 72 -16.16 -11.65 12.37
N LEU A 73 -17.40 -11.57 11.89
CA LEU A 73 -18.16 -10.34 11.70
C LEU A 73 -19.34 -10.31 12.68
N PRO A 74 -19.15 -9.82 13.92
CA PRO A 74 -20.23 -9.76 14.90
C PRO A 74 -21.28 -8.74 14.51
N GLU A 75 -22.54 -9.05 14.80
CA GLU A 75 -23.64 -8.09 14.70
C GLU A 75 -23.61 -7.17 15.93
N THR A 76 -23.56 -5.86 15.69
CA THR A 76 -23.54 -4.85 16.76
C THR A 76 -24.68 -3.86 16.58
N ASN A 77 -25.27 -3.42 17.69
CA ASN A 77 -26.39 -2.48 17.71
C ASN A 77 -25.98 -1.02 17.50
N ASP A 78 -24.68 -0.75 17.34
CA ASP A 78 -24.11 0.61 17.22
C ASP A 78 -24.05 1.12 15.77
N GLY A 79 -24.54 0.34 14.81
CA GLY A 79 -24.51 0.67 13.38
C GLY A 79 -23.12 0.70 12.76
N LYS A 80 -22.08 0.26 13.50
CA LYS A 80 -20.70 0.19 13.02
C LYS A 80 -20.34 -1.23 12.63
N ILE A 81 -19.37 -1.36 11.74
CA ILE A 81 -18.92 -2.65 11.26
C ILE A 81 -17.64 -3.04 11.97
N TRP A 82 -17.70 -4.17 12.67
CA TRP A 82 -16.58 -4.71 13.43
C TRP A 82 -16.08 -6.01 12.81
N ILE A 83 -14.78 -6.26 12.94
CA ILE A 83 -14.15 -7.55 12.69
C ILE A 83 -13.48 -8.05 13.97
N VAL A 84 -13.63 -9.35 14.26
CA VAL A 84 -12.98 -10.05 15.37
C VAL A 84 -11.82 -10.84 14.82
N ILE A 85 -10.60 -10.48 15.22
CA ILE A 85 -9.39 -11.14 14.75
C ILE A 85 -8.63 -11.84 15.88
N PRO A 86 -8.03 -13.00 15.62
CA PRO A 86 -7.16 -13.65 16.60
C PRO A 86 -5.80 -12.96 16.67
N ARG A 87 -5.23 -12.89 17.86
CA ARG A 87 -3.89 -12.38 18.14
C ARG A 87 -3.13 -13.38 18.99
N SER A 88 -1.84 -13.56 18.70
CA SER A 88 -0.95 -14.34 19.56
C SER A 88 -0.06 -13.42 20.39
N LYS A 89 -0.03 -13.63 21.72
CA LYS A 89 0.99 -13.09 22.61
C LYS A 89 2.02 -14.16 22.94
N GLN A 90 3.30 -13.83 22.82
CA GLN A 90 4.35 -14.50 23.59
C GLN A 90 4.47 -13.77 24.92
N LYS A 91 4.31 -14.49 26.05
CA LYS A 91 4.77 -13.98 27.34
C LYS A 91 6.29 -14.13 27.40
N PHE A 92 6.98 -13.17 27.98
CA PHE A 92 8.44 -13.26 28.20
C PHE A 92 8.80 -14.41 29.15
N ASP A 93 7.89 -14.79 30.05
CA ASP A 93 8.15 -15.76 31.13
C ASP A 93 7.50 -17.14 30.94
N SER A 94 6.84 -17.41 29.81
CA SER A 94 6.29 -18.74 29.53
C SER A 94 6.26 -19.05 28.04
N PRO A 95 6.63 -20.28 27.62
CA PRO A 95 6.58 -20.70 26.22
C PRO A 95 5.15 -20.85 25.66
N GLU A 96 4.12 -20.71 26.50
CA GLU A 96 2.72 -20.79 26.10
C GLU A 96 2.26 -19.52 25.37
N GLN A 97 1.85 -19.70 24.10
CA GLN A 97 1.24 -18.64 23.32
C GLN A 97 -0.22 -18.46 23.75
N GLN A 98 -0.53 -17.38 24.45
CA GLN A 98 -1.91 -17.05 24.78
C GLN A 98 -2.57 -16.38 23.57
N GLU A 99 -3.65 -16.99 23.09
CA GLU A 99 -4.50 -16.45 22.03
C GLU A 99 -5.57 -15.53 22.65
N TYR A 100 -5.74 -14.34 22.10
CA TYR A 100 -6.83 -13.44 22.47
C TYR A 100 -7.46 -12.86 21.21
N PHE A 101 -8.71 -12.45 21.30
CA PHE A 101 -9.44 -11.84 20.19
C PHE A 101 -9.49 -10.33 20.33
N GLN A 102 -9.29 -9.63 19.22
CA GLN A 102 -9.33 -8.17 19.14
C GLN A 102 -10.44 -7.73 18.18
N ASN A 103 -11.25 -6.78 18.61
CA ASN A 103 -12.28 -6.16 17.78
C ASN A 103 -11.70 -4.91 17.12
N ILE A 104 -11.87 -4.79 15.81
CA ILE A 104 -11.39 -3.67 15.00
C ILE A 104 -12.53 -3.15 14.13
N LEU A 105 -12.65 -1.83 14.02
CA LEU A 105 -13.58 -1.19 13.09
C LEU A 105 -13.05 -1.33 11.66
N VAL A 106 -13.92 -1.71 10.73
CA VAL A 106 -13.56 -1.92 9.33
C VAL A 106 -14.49 -1.20 8.38
N THR A 107 -14.04 -1.04 7.14
CA THR A 107 -14.83 -0.47 6.06
C THR A 107 -15.79 -1.50 5.47
N ASP A 108 -16.80 -1.01 4.75
CA ASP A 108 -17.73 -1.84 3.98
C ASP A 108 -17.00 -2.77 3.00
N ASP A 109 -15.88 -2.32 2.42
CA ASP A 109 -15.09 -3.10 1.46
C ASP A 109 -14.54 -4.39 2.10
N ILE A 110 -14.01 -4.31 3.33
CA ILE A 110 -13.50 -5.48 4.06
C ILE A 110 -14.67 -6.41 4.42
N TYR A 111 -15.77 -5.83 4.90
CA TYR A 111 -16.97 -6.59 5.26
C TYR A 111 -17.52 -7.38 4.07
N LYS A 112 -17.73 -6.69 2.94
CA LYS A 112 -18.19 -7.29 1.69
C LYS A 112 -17.25 -8.38 1.22
N ALA A 113 -15.94 -8.14 1.21
CA ALA A 113 -14.98 -9.15 0.78
C ALA A 113 -15.06 -10.44 1.62
N ILE A 114 -15.25 -10.33 2.94
CA ILE A 114 -15.43 -11.49 3.82
C ILE A 114 -16.78 -12.17 3.57
N LYS A 115 -17.87 -11.41 3.43
CA LYS A 115 -19.20 -11.93 3.11
C LYS A 115 -19.24 -12.66 1.77
N ASP A 116 -18.61 -12.11 0.74
CA ASP A 116 -18.50 -12.73 -0.58
C ASP A 116 -17.79 -14.09 -0.48
N PHE A 117 -16.74 -14.18 0.32
CA PHE A 117 -16.05 -15.45 0.52
C PHE A 117 -16.87 -16.45 1.36
N GLN A 118 -17.60 -15.99 2.37
CA GLN A 118 -18.56 -16.85 3.10
C GLN A 118 -19.60 -17.44 2.14
N TYR A 119 -20.18 -16.61 1.26
CA TYR A 119 -21.12 -17.05 0.24
C TYR A 119 -20.51 -18.09 -0.73
N VAL A 120 -19.23 -17.92 -1.09
CA VAL A 120 -18.51 -18.90 -1.91
C VAL A 120 -18.35 -20.23 -1.18
N LEU A 121 -18.01 -20.22 0.12
CA LEU A 121 -17.96 -21.44 0.94
C LEU A 121 -19.32 -22.15 0.99
N ASP A 122 -20.40 -21.39 1.18
CA ASP A 122 -21.77 -21.91 1.18
C ASP A 122 -22.15 -22.53 -0.18
N THR A 123 -21.72 -21.93 -1.30
CA THR A 123 -21.94 -22.45 -2.65
C THR A 123 -21.25 -23.81 -2.88
N TYR A 124 -20.14 -24.07 -2.18
CA TYR A 124 -19.46 -25.37 -2.17
C TYR A 124 -19.96 -26.31 -1.05
N ASN A 125 -20.97 -25.90 -0.28
CA ASN A 125 -21.51 -26.64 0.86
C ASN A 125 -20.44 -26.96 1.94
N ILE A 126 -19.52 -26.02 2.17
CA ILE A 126 -18.42 -26.16 3.14
C ILE A 126 -18.80 -25.42 4.43
N HIS A 127 -18.98 -26.17 5.51
CA HIS A 127 -19.27 -25.61 6.84
C HIS A 127 -18.08 -25.81 7.78
N SER A 128 -17.58 -24.71 8.36
CA SER A 128 -16.41 -24.74 9.23
C SER A 128 -16.42 -23.61 10.25
N ASP A 129 -15.82 -23.86 11.41
CA ASP A 129 -15.55 -22.80 12.40
C ASP A 129 -14.51 -21.78 11.92
N ASN A 130 -13.65 -22.16 10.97
CA ASN A 130 -12.58 -21.29 10.47
C ASN A 130 -12.98 -20.68 9.13
N LEU A 131 -12.61 -19.42 8.91
CA LEU A 131 -12.87 -18.74 7.64
C LEU A 131 -12.11 -19.37 6.47
N PHE A 132 -10.94 -19.97 6.73
CA PHE A 132 -10.10 -20.62 5.72
C PHE A 132 -10.03 -22.14 5.94
N PRO A 133 -11.10 -22.90 5.68
CA PRO A 133 -11.15 -24.34 5.94
C PRO A 133 -10.21 -25.13 5.03
N GLN A 134 -9.67 -26.23 5.56
CA GLN A 134 -8.81 -27.14 4.79
C GLN A 134 -9.57 -27.81 3.63
N GLU A 135 -10.85 -28.08 3.83
CA GLU A 135 -11.75 -28.66 2.82
C GLU A 135 -11.79 -27.81 1.54
N PHE A 136 -11.92 -26.49 1.68
CA PHE A 136 -11.89 -25.56 0.54
C PHE A 136 -10.58 -25.68 -0.26
N TYR A 137 -9.43 -25.79 0.41
CA TYR A 137 -8.16 -25.99 -0.30
C TYR A 137 -8.12 -27.34 -1.03
N CYS A 138 -8.63 -28.41 -0.41
CA CYS A 138 -8.66 -29.73 -1.03
C CYS A 138 -9.55 -29.79 -2.27
N GLN A 139 -10.63 -29.01 -2.33
CA GLN A 139 -11.54 -28.92 -3.47
C GLN A 139 -10.84 -28.55 -4.79
N PHE A 140 -9.76 -27.76 -4.74
CA PHE A 140 -9.09 -27.23 -5.95
C PHE A 140 -7.73 -27.86 -6.26
N PHE A 141 -7.11 -28.58 -5.32
CA PHE A 141 -5.71 -29.03 -5.46
C PHE A 141 -5.52 -30.56 -5.38
N SER A 142 -6.60 -31.34 -5.40
CA SER A 142 -6.60 -32.81 -5.56
C SER A 142 -5.53 -33.56 -4.73
N ARG A 143 -5.29 -33.14 -3.49
CA ARG A 143 -4.34 -33.76 -2.57
C ARG A 143 -5.09 -34.49 -1.46
N SER A 144 -4.81 -35.78 -1.28
CA SER A 144 -5.37 -36.59 -0.19
C SER A 144 -5.07 -35.92 1.15
N ILE A 145 -6.09 -35.81 2.00
CA ILE A 145 -6.03 -35.28 3.37
C ILE A 145 -5.16 -36.23 4.21
N LYS A 146 -3.84 -36.11 4.13
CA LYS A 146 -2.92 -36.86 5.02
C LYS A 146 -2.68 -36.16 6.35
N ARG A 147 -3.26 -34.96 6.56
CA ARG A 147 -3.14 -34.22 7.83
C ARG A 147 -4.49 -33.67 8.30
N PRO A 148 -4.81 -33.77 9.61
CA PRO A 148 -6.09 -33.39 10.20
C PRO A 148 -6.15 -31.90 10.57
N SER A 149 -5.57 -30.99 9.75
CA SER A 149 -5.76 -29.57 10.04
C SER A 149 -7.16 -29.16 9.60
N ASN A 150 -7.91 -28.49 10.46
CA ASN A 150 -9.24 -27.96 10.16
C ASN A 150 -9.20 -26.65 9.35
N ARG A 151 -8.01 -26.20 8.93
CA ARG A 151 -7.80 -24.92 8.24
C ARG A 151 -6.56 -24.94 7.34
N ILE A 152 -6.50 -24.00 6.41
CA ILE A 152 -5.33 -23.77 5.56
C ILE A 152 -4.13 -23.36 6.45
N ILE A 153 -3.00 -24.06 6.29
CA ILE A 153 -1.74 -23.73 6.99
C ILE A 153 -0.84 -22.81 6.16
N LYS A 154 0.09 -22.12 6.82
CA LYS A 154 1.00 -21.13 6.18
C LYS A 154 1.68 -21.65 4.92
N HIS A 155 2.16 -22.89 4.92
CA HIS A 155 2.81 -23.51 3.76
C HIS A 155 1.86 -23.68 2.56
N GLN A 156 0.62 -24.12 2.80
CA GLN A 156 -0.38 -24.22 1.73
C GLN A 156 -0.78 -22.85 1.19
N PHE A 157 -0.90 -21.86 2.07
CA PHE A 157 -1.15 -20.49 1.66
C PHE A 157 0.00 -19.91 0.83
N GLN A 158 1.26 -20.17 1.20
CA GLN A 158 2.42 -19.80 0.40
C GLN A 158 2.37 -20.42 -1.01
N ASN A 159 2.00 -21.70 -1.10
CA ASN A 159 1.85 -22.36 -2.40
C ASN A 159 0.70 -21.74 -3.22
N LEU A 160 -0.42 -21.41 -2.57
CA LEU A 160 -1.52 -20.73 -3.22
C LEU A 160 -1.09 -19.36 -3.78
N LEU A 161 -0.32 -18.59 -3.01
CA LEU A 161 0.24 -17.32 -3.45
C LEU A 161 1.24 -17.50 -4.59
N ASN A 162 2.12 -18.51 -4.53
CA ASN A 162 3.04 -18.81 -5.62
C ASN A 162 2.28 -19.18 -6.92
N ASN A 163 1.21 -19.97 -6.81
CA ASN A 163 0.37 -20.30 -7.96
C ASN A 163 -0.37 -19.07 -8.49
N PHE A 164 -0.73 -18.11 -7.63
CA PHE A 164 -1.31 -16.84 -8.08
C PHE A 164 -0.30 -16.04 -8.90
N TYR A 165 0.95 -15.96 -8.46
CA TYR A 165 2.01 -15.34 -9.26
C TYR A 165 2.15 -15.99 -10.63
N THR A 166 2.21 -17.32 -10.70
CA THR A 166 2.40 -17.98 -12.00
C THR A 166 1.17 -17.93 -12.89
N GLU A 167 -0.02 -18.29 -12.39
CA GLU A 167 -1.23 -18.39 -13.23
C GLU A 167 -1.86 -17.02 -13.53
N ILE A 168 -1.74 -16.05 -12.62
CA ILE A 168 -2.39 -14.75 -12.76
C ILE A 168 -1.37 -13.70 -13.16
N VAL A 169 -0.39 -13.40 -12.31
CA VAL A 169 0.56 -12.28 -12.54
C VAL A 169 1.36 -12.51 -13.83
N GLU A 170 1.98 -13.67 -13.98
CA GLU A 170 2.83 -14.00 -15.13
C GLU A 170 1.99 -14.34 -16.37
N GLN A 171 1.07 -15.32 -16.28
CA GLN A 171 0.35 -15.81 -17.46
C GLN A 171 -0.79 -14.90 -17.94
N MET A 172 -1.56 -14.28 -17.03
CA MET A 172 -2.73 -13.46 -17.40
C MET A 172 -2.38 -12.00 -17.64
N TYR A 173 -1.45 -11.43 -16.87
CA TYR A 173 -1.06 -10.01 -16.99
C TYR A 173 0.30 -9.82 -17.68
N SER A 174 0.98 -10.90 -18.08
CA SER A 174 2.28 -10.86 -18.75
C SER A 174 3.35 -10.09 -17.96
N GLN A 175 3.25 -10.11 -16.63
CA GLN A 175 4.20 -9.46 -15.73
C GLN A 175 5.15 -10.51 -15.17
N TYR A 176 6.34 -10.58 -15.76
CA TYR A 176 7.38 -11.54 -15.37
C TYR A 176 8.42 -10.90 -14.46
N SER A 177 9.10 -11.73 -13.67
CA SER A 177 10.24 -11.32 -12.82
C SER A 177 9.91 -10.33 -11.69
N LEU A 178 8.64 -10.26 -11.25
CA LEU A 178 8.27 -9.51 -10.06
C LEU A 178 8.83 -10.20 -8.80
N ASP A 179 9.33 -9.40 -7.87
CA ASP A 179 9.69 -9.89 -6.54
C ASP A 179 8.45 -10.46 -5.86
N LYS A 180 8.55 -11.72 -5.43
CA LYS A 180 7.44 -12.41 -4.79
C LYS A 180 7.24 -11.90 -3.38
N ILE A 181 6.10 -11.25 -3.16
CA ILE A 181 5.64 -10.84 -1.85
C ILE A 181 5.39 -12.09 -1.02
N SER A 182 5.90 -12.10 0.20
CA SER A 182 5.65 -13.16 1.17
C SER A 182 4.41 -12.84 2.01
N PRO A 183 3.71 -13.86 2.55
CA PRO A 183 2.53 -13.66 3.40
C PRO A 183 2.73 -12.69 4.56
N GLY A 184 3.97 -12.59 5.09
CA GLY A 184 4.31 -11.72 6.21
C GLY A 184 4.58 -10.27 5.83
N ASP A 185 4.81 -9.95 4.56
CA ASP A 185 5.26 -8.62 4.13
C ASP A 185 4.12 -7.60 4.21
N THR A 186 2.87 -8.01 3.98
CA THR A 186 1.68 -7.14 4.11
C THR A 186 1.51 -6.58 5.52
N ARG A 187 1.97 -7.28 6.56
CA ARG A 187 2.06 -6.73 7.91
C ARG A 187 2.97 -5.52 7.97
N HIS A 188 4.13 -5.59 7.31
CA HIS A 188 5.06 -4.46 7.24
C HIS A 188 4.45 -3.32 6.42
N PHE A 189 3.77 -3.63 5.31
CA PHE A 189 3.08 -2.63 4.50
C PHE A 189 1.99 -1.89 5.29
N ALA A 190 1.16 -2.61 6.06
CA ALA A 190 0.17 -2.00 6.95
C ALA A 190 0.81 -1.06 7.98
N ILE A 191 1.95 -1.47 8.56
CA ILE A 191 2.71 -0.64 9.50
C ILE A 191 3.23 0.64 8.83
N ILE A 192 3.80 0.52 7.63
CA ILE A 192 4.29 1.66 6.85
C ILE A 192 3.13 2.60 6.50
N ASN A 193 1.99 2.06 6.03
CA ASN A 193 0.82 2.85 5.69
C ASN A 193 0.29 3.65 6.89
N MET A 194 0.18 3.03 8.07
CA MET A 194 -0.23 3.74 9.28
C MET A 194 0.79 4.82 9.67
N PHE A 195 2.09 4.52 9.57
CA PHE A 195 3.14 5.50 9.86
C PHE A 195 3.05 6.71 8.92
N LEU A 196 2.86 6.47 7.61
CA LEU A 196 2.71 7.53 6.61
C LEU A 196 1.41 8.33 6.78
N GLN A 197 0.36 7.73 7.32
CA GLN A 197 -0.89 8.42 7.68
C GLN A 197 -0.77 9.24 8.98
N GLY A 198 0.34 9.12 9.71
CA GLY A 198 0.63 9.91 10.90
C GLY A 198 0.13 9.28 12.19
N PHE A 199 -0.13 7.97 12.18
CA PHE A 199 -0.51 7.26 13.40
C PHE A 199 0.64 7.26 14.39
N ASN A 200 0.32 7.48 15.66
CA ASN A 200 1.30 7.38 16.73
C ASN A 200 1.92 5.96 16.79
N VAL A 201 3.24 5.88 16.97
CA VAL A 201 3.97 4.59 16.99
C VAL A 201 3.49 3.63 18.08
N LEU A 202 3.00 4.12 19.23
CA LEU A 202 2.39 3.27 20.25
C LEU A 202 1.07 2.67 19.77
N SER A 203 0.24 3.45 19.06
CA SER A 203 -0.99 2.97 18.43
C SER A 203 -0.69 1.92 17.37
N ILE A 204 0.32 2.17 16.52
CA ILE A 204 0.81 1.20 15.52
C ILE A 204 1.28 -0.09 16.20
N ALA A 205 2.11 0.01 17.24
CA ALA A 205 2.63 -1.15 17.96
C ALA A 205 1.49 -1.96 18.60
N ARG A 206 0.52 -1.27 19.20
CA ARG A 206 -0.68 -1.89 19.78
C ARG A 206 -1.53 -2.60 18.73
N LEU A 207 -1.78 -1.95 17.58
CA LEU A 207 -2.52 -2.54 16.46
C LEU A 207 -1.76 -3.72 15.84
N ALA A 208 -0.44 -3.63 15.75
CA ALA A 208 0.41 -4.71 15.27
C ALA A 208 0.54 -5.84 16.30
N GLY A 209 0.09 -5.69 17.55
CA GLY A 209 0.28 -6.71 18.59
C GLY A 209 1.76 -6.93 18.91
N GLN A 210 2.54 -5.85 18.93
CA GLN A 210 3.92 -5.82 19.39
C GLN A 210 3.97 -5.40 20.86
N THR A 211 4.82 -6.06 21.62
CA THR A 211 5.04 -5.77 23.05
C THR A 211 6.22 -4.81 23.27
N THR A 212 7.10 -4.62 22.29
CA THR A 212 8.29 -3.78 22.38
C THR A 212 8.39 -2.76 21.23
N ILE A 213 8.80 -1.53 21.57
CA ILE A 213 8.89 -0.36 20.67
C ILE A 213 10.25 -0.30 19.95
N GLN A 214 11.14 -1.28 20.15
CA GLN A 214 12.53 -1.30 19.65
C GLN A 214 12.68 -1.24 18.11
N HIS A 215 11.58 -1.18 17.35
CA HIS A 215 11.56 -1.24 15.88
C HIS A 215 11.18 0.08 15.19
N ALA A 216 11.02 1.20 15.91
CA ALA A 216 10.63 2.48 15.30
C ALA A 216 11.59 2.96 14.19
N SER A 217 12.90 2.73 14.36
CA SER A 217 13.90 3.02 13.32
C SER A 217 13.72 2.19 12.05
N ASN A 218 13.29 0.94 12.17
CA ASN A 218 13.00 0.07 11.03
C ASN A 218 11.77 0.55 10.27
N TYR A 219 10.76 1.10 10.97
CA TYR A 219 9.58 1.68 10.30
C TYR A 219 9.95 2.90 9.49
N TYR A 220 10.85 3.73 10.00
CA TYR A 220 11.33 4.90 9.29
C TYR A 220 12.08 4.53 8.00
N SER A 221 13.04 3.61 8.06
CA SER A 221 13.80 3.21 6.87
C SER A 221 12.89 2.63 5.78
N HIS A 222 11.89 1.84 6.17
CA HIS A 222 10.91 1.31 5.24
C HIS A 222 9.95 2.38 4.70
N ALA A 223 9.55 3.36 5.52
CA ALA A 223 8.72 4.48 5.09
C ALA A 223 9.44 5.38 4.07
N LYS A 224 10.74 5.63 4.26
CA LYS A 224 11.56 6.36 3.30
C LYS A 224 11.64 5.63 1.95
N LEU A 225 11.95 4.33 1.98
CA LEU A 225 12.02 3.52 0.75
C LEU A 225 10.66 3.44 0.04
N PHE A 226 9.56 3.34 0.80
CA PHE A 226 8.21 3.40 0.26
C PHE A 226 7.95 4.74 -0.43
N ALA A 227 8.27 5.86 0.21
CA ALA A 227 8.03 7.19 -0.35
C ALA A 227 8.72 7.36 -1.71
N GLN A 228 10.00 6.98 -1.79
CA GLN A 228 10.78 7.04 -3.03
C GLN A 228 10.18 6.16 -4.13
N SER A 229 9.80 4.93 -3.79
CA SER A 229 9.23 3.97 -4.76
C SER A 229 7.83 4.38 -5.23
N TYR A 230 7.05 4.99 -4.35
CA TYR A 230 5.73 5.55 -4.67
C TYR A 230 5.86 6.72 -5.64
N VAL A 231 6.76 7.67 -5.37
CA VAL A 231 7.05 8.78 -6.30
C VAL A 231 7.45 8.21 -7.66
N TYR A 232 8.43 7.30 -7.71
CA TYR A 232 8.87 6.68 -8.95
C TYR A 232 7.73 6.00 -9.73
N ARG A 233 6.88 5.21 -9.07
CA ARG A 233 5.74 4.53 -9.71
C ARG A 233 4.69 5.52 -10.24
N LEU A 234 4.39 6.55 -9.46
CA LEU A 234 3.48 7.62 -9.91
C LEU A 234 4.04 8.31 -11.15
N THR A 235 5.32 8.65 -11.15
CA THR A 235 6.02 9.24 -12.30
C THR A 235 5.87 8.35 -13.54
N GLN A 236 6.17 7.06 -13.43
CA GLN A 236 6.01 6.10 -14.55
C GLN A 236 4.56 6.05 -15.05
N THR A 237 3.58 6.02 -14.14
CA THR A 237 2.16 6.01 -14.51
C THR A 237 1.75 7.26 -15.28
N ILE A 238 2.27 8.43 -14.88
CA ILE A 238 2.01 9.71 -15.55
C ILE A 238 2.52 9.64 -16.99
N VAL A 239 3.78 9.22 -17.16
CA VAL A 239 4.44 9.08 -18.46
C VAL A 239 3.73 8.05 -19.35
N GLU A 240 3.38 6.88 -18.81
CA GLU A 240 2.63 5.83 -19.53
C GLU A 240 1.29 6.34 -20.04
N LYS A 241 0.52 7.06 -19.22
CA LYS A 241 -0.77 7.64 -19.62
C LYS A 241 -0.62 8.71 -20.70
N GLN A 242 0.43 9.53 -20.63
CA GLN A 242 0.74 10.52 -21.66
C GLN A 242 1.11 9.84 -22.99
N ALA A 243 1.91 8.77 -22.94
CA ALA A 243 2.27 7.97 -24.11
C ALA A 243 1.06 7.25 -24.73
N GLN A 244 0.17 6.67 -23.91
CA GLN A 244 -1.08 6.05 -24.35
C GLN A 244 -2.04 7.06 -24.99
N ASN A 245 -2.08 8.31 -24.53
CA ASN A 245 -2.87 9.36 -25.19
C ASN A 245 -2.33 9.75 -26.57
N LYS A 246 -1.05 9.52 -26.87
CA LYS A 246 -0.47 9.64 -28.22
C LYS A 246 -0.80 8.43 -29.12
N MET A 247 -1.27 7.31 -28.54
CA MET A 247 -1.62 6.06 -29.23
C MET A 247 -3.04 5.59 -28.85
N SER A 248 -4.04 6.04 -29.61
CA SER A 248 -5.47 5.71 -29.47
C SER A 248 -5.83 4.33 -28.87
N GLY A 249 -6.71 4.32 -27.85
CA GLY A 249 -7.59 3.17 -27.52
C GLY A 249 -7.36 2.51 -26.16
N GLY A 250 -7.89 3.11 -25.09
CA GLY A 250 -7.69 2.67 -23.70
C GLY A 250 -8.43 1.39 -23.28
N PHE A 251 -7.75 0.60 -22.46
CA PHE A 251 -8.30 -0.50 -21.65
C PHE A 251 -7.77 -0.31 -20.22
N LEU A 252 -8.68 -0.32 -19.22
CA LEU A 252 -8.48 -0.36 -17.75
C LEU A 252 -8.91 0.91 -16.97
N GLY A 253 -10.13 0.84 -16.41
CA GLY A 253 -10.51 1.41 -15.11
C GLY A 253 -10.67 0.25 -14.10
N THR A 254 -10.67 0.40 -12.78
CA THR A 254 -11.29 1.46 -11.99
C THR A 254 -10.77 1.41 -10.54
N LYS A 255 -9.77 2.25 -10.18
CA LYS A 255 -9.52 2.80 -8.82
C LYS A 255 -8.59 4.03 -8.91
N ARG A 256 -8.88 5.01 -9.77
CA ARG A 256 -8.05 6.23 -9.94
C ARG A 256 -8.85 7.49 -10.32
N LYS A 257 -10.06 7.69 -9.78
CA LYS A 257 -10.90 8.87 -10.09
C LYS A 257 -10.27 10.24 -9.77
N ILE A 258 -9.16 10.33 -9.03
CA ILE A 258 -8.46 11.59 -8.75
C ILE A 258 -7.39 11.93 -9.82
N PHE A 259 -6.81 10.91 -10.47
CA PHE A 259 -5.80 11.08 -11.52
C PHE A 259 -6.33 10.91 -12.94
N ASP A 260 -7.47 10.24 -13.11
CA ASP A 260 -8.07 9.98 -14.44
C ASP A 260 -8.57 11.27 -15.13
N ASN A 261 -8.77 12.37 -14.38
CA ASN A 261 -9.16 13.67 -14.93
C ASN A 261 -7.99 14.68 -15.08
N ARG A 262 -6.75 14.32 -14.73
CA ARG A 262 -5.66 15.31 -14.54
C ARG A 262 -4.66 15.44 -15.69
N ILE A 263 -4.71 14.63 -16.73
CA ILE A 263 -3.70 14.69 -17.81
C ILE A 263 -4.41 14.62 -19.17
N LEU A 264 -5.00 15.74 -19.54
CA LEU A 264 -5.48 16.07 -20.88
C LEU A 264 -4.82 17.43 -21.11
N TYR A 265 -3.99 17.65 -22.13
CA TYR A 265 -4.40 17.99 -23.50
C TYR A 265 -3.19 17.93 -24.45
N SER A 266 -3.42 17.60 -25.71
CA SER A 266 -2.48 17.82 -26.82
C SER A 266 -2.55 19.29 -27.30
N VAL A 267 -1.40 19.93 -27.52
CA VAL A 267 -1.31 21.31 -28.03
C VAL A 267 -1.91 21.40 -29.44
N LYS A 268 -2.97 22.21 -29.59
CA LYS A 268 -3.39 22.76 -30.88
C LYS A 268 -3.53 24.27 -30.73
N ASN A 269 -2.63 25.00 -31.42
CA ASN A 269 -2.56 26.45 -31.64
C ASN A 269 -1.91 27.29 -30.54
N SER A 270 -0.64 27.68 -30.78
CA SER A 270 0.23 28.50 -29.91
C SER A 270 -0.29 29.93 -29.64
N ASP A 271 -1.16 30.46 -30.49
CA ASP A 271 -1.47 31.91 -30.50
C ASP A 271 -2.52 32.33 -29.44
N GLN A 272 -3.05 31.38 -28.66
CA GLN A 272 -4.03 31.65 -27.59
C GLN A 272 -3.51 31.40 -26.17
N TYR A 273 -2.22 31.08 -26.01
CA TYR A 273 -1.66 30.68 -24.72
C TYR A 273 -0.76 31.76 -24.10
N GLN A 274 -0.86 31.92 -22.79
CA GLN A 274 -0.05 32.89 -22.05
C GLN A 274 1.35 32.32 -21.84
N LYS A 275 2.41 33.05 -22.25
CA LYS A 275 3.80 32.65 -21.96
C LYS A 275 4.06 32.73 -20.45
N VAL A 276 4.62 31.66 -19.90
CA VAL A 276 5.01 31.52 -18.49
C VAL A 276 6.43 30.96 -18.42
N ASP A 277 7.01 30.85 -17.22
CA ASP A 277 8.38 30.37 -17.05
C ASP A 277 8.60 29.03 -17.75
N TYR A 278 9.49 29.05 -18.76
CA TYR A 278 9.90 27.90 -19.56
C TYR A 278 8.74 27.12 -20.23
N GLY A 279 7.62 27.78 -20.51
CA GLY A 279 6.45 27.13 -21.10
C GLY A 279 5.25 28.03 -21.38
N TYR A 280 4.07 27.41 -21.51
CA TYR A 280 2.80 28.09 -21.83
C TYR A 280 1.67 27.67 -20.88
N CYS A 281 0.80 28.62 -20.55
CA CYS A 281 -0.41 28.39 -19.77
C CYS A 281 -1.65 28.42 -20.66
N THR A 282 -2.50 27.40 -20.56
CA THR A 282 -3.75 27.27 -21.33
C THR A 282 -4.99 27.84 -20.64
N ASP A 283 -4.85 28.34 -19.40
CA ASP A 283 -5.98 28.91 -18.66
C ASP A 283 -6.33 30.32 -19.16
N LYS A 284 -7.62 30.54 -19.41
CA LYS A 284 -8.19 31.82 -19.84
C LYS A 284 -8.36 32.81 -18.69
N ASN A 285 -8.44 32.32 -17.45
CA ASN A 285 -8.64 33.14 -16.24
C ASN A 285 -7.34 33.34 -15.44
N PHE A 286 -6.17 33.20 -16.08
CA PHE A 286 -4.88 33.44 -15.45
C PHE A 286 -4.81 34.86 -14.85
N PRO A 287 -4.43 35.04 -13.56
CA PRO A 287 -3.86 34.06 -12.62
C PRO A 287 -4.85 33.51 -11.57
N ASN A 288 -6.16 33.73 -11.71
CA ASN A 288 -7.14 33.47 -10.64
C ASN A 288 -7.36 31.98 -10.32
N ASN A 289 -7.12 31.07 -11.27
CA ASN A 289 -7.21 29.62 -11.07
C ASN A 289 -5.83 28.94 -10.94
N CYS A 290 -4.76 29.71 -10.71
CA CYS A 290 -3.41 29.18 -10.61
C CYS A 290 -3.17 28.48 -9.27
N VAL A 291 -2.38 27.41 -9.32
CA VAL A 291 -1.79 26.76 -8.15
C VAL A 291 -0.54 27.52 -7.68
N GLU A 292 0.01 27.14 -6.53
CA GLU A 292 1.20 27.76 -5.91
C GLU A 292 2.40 27.88 -6.87
N ASP A 293 2.54 26.93 -7.82
CA ASP A 293 3.68 26.89 -8.73
C ASP A 293 3.29 26.30 -10.10
N CYS A 294 3.77 26.89 -11.20
CA CYS A 294 3.49 26.38 -12.55
C CYS A 294 4.05 24.96 -12.78
N ARG A 295 5.15 24.59 -12.10
CA ARG A 295 5.80 23.26 -12.22
C ARG A 295 4.89 22.12 -11.79
N ILE A 296 3.95 22.37 -10.89
CA ILE A 296 2.98 21.37 -10.39
C ILE A 296 1.61 21.48 -11.06
N CYS A 297 1.41 22.47 -11.93
CA CYS A 297 0.16 22.67 -12.63
C CYS A 297 0.01 21.60 -13.72
N VAL A 298 -0.85 20.61 -13.48
CA VAL A 298 -1.04 19.49 -14.42
C VAL A 298 -2.01 19.85 -15.55
N ASN A 299 -3.00 20.69 -15.26
CA ASN A 299 -4.11 20.95 -16.19
C ASN A 299 -3.81 22.03 -17.22
N HIS A 300 -2.99 23.03 -16.85
CA HIS A 300 -2.86 24.25 -17.64
C HIS A 300 -1.44 24.57 -18.08
N TYR A 301 -0.41 24.01 -17.43
CA TYR A 301 0.97 24.31 -17.77
C TYR A 301 1.56 23.28 -18.74
N PHE A 302 2.10 23.78 -19.84
CA PHE A 302 2.83 23.01 -20.84
C PHE A 302 4.30 23.42 -20.82
N PHE A 303 5.19 22.47 -20.54
CA PHE A 303 6.64 22.70 -20.57
C PHE A 303 7.11 22.69 -22.04
N SER A 304 7.74 23.77 -22.48
CA SER A 304 8.23 23.93 -23.86
C SER A 304 9.23 25.08 -23.91
N PRO A 305 10.42 24.92 -23.32
CA PRO A 305 11.45 25.95 -23.33
C PRO A 305 11.98 26.20 -24.75
N SER A 306 12.52 27.40 -24.96
CA SER A 306 13.27 27.73 -26.18
C SER A 306 14.59 26.93 -26.20
N ILE A 307 15.16 26.67 -27.38
CA ILE A 307 16.44 25.91 -27.51
C ILE A 307 17.54 26.54 -26.65
N ASP A 308 17.64 27.87 -26.64
CA ASP A 308 18.67 28.60 -25.88
C ASP A 308 18.43 28.59 -24.36
N GLU A 309 17.20 28.33 -23.92
CA GLU A 309 16.78 28.33 -22.50
C GLU A 309 16.69 26.90 -21.93
N TYR A 310 16.93 25.88 -22.75
CA TYR A 310 16.67 24.48 -22.40
C TYR A 310 17.45 24.03 -21.14
N ASP A 311 18.75 24.30 -21.10
CA ASP A 311 19.61 23.93 -19.96
C ASP A 311 19.19 24.63 -18.66
N GLU A 312 18.72 25.88 -18.76
CA GLU A 312 18.22 26.64 -17.60
C GLU A 312 16.87 26.11 -17.14
N ALA A 313 15.99 25.75 -18.08
CA ALA A 313 14.68 25.17 -17.83
C ALA A 313 14.80 23.81 -17.11
N ILE A 314 15.73 22.96 -17.55
CA ILE A 314 16.00 21.68 -16.89
C ILE A 314 16.54 21.92 -15.47
N LYS A 315 17.53 22.81 -15.29
CA LYS A 315 18.03 23.17 -13.95
C LYS A 315 16.93 23.74 -13.05
N TRP A 316 16.00 24.50 -13.60
CA TRP A 316 14.86 25.05 -12.88
C TRP A 316 13.91 23.95 -12.37
N LEU A 317 13.62 22.93 -13.20
CA LEU A 317 12.88 21.74 -12.76
C LEU A 317 13.67 20.92 -11.74
N GLU A 318 14.97 20.68 -11.97
CA GLU A 318 15.83 19.88 -11.08
C GLU A 318 15.94 20.51 -9.68
N SER A 319 16.10 21.83 -9.64
CA SER A 319 16.18 22.57 -8.37
C SER A 319 14.92 22.37 -7.53
N TYR A 320 13.74 22.35 -8.17
CA TYR A 320 12.46 22.15 -7.51
C TYR A 320 12.23 20.69 -7.11
N SER A 321 12.57 19.75 -7.98
CA SER A 321 12.50 18.32 -7.67
C SER A 321 13.37 17.98 -6.44
N ARG A 322 14.57 18.57 -6.35
CA ARG A 322 15.46 18.44 -5.20
C ARG A 322 14.90 19.12 -3.94
N ASP A 323 14.29 20.30 -4.06
CA ASP A 323 13.61 20.95 -2.94
C ASP A 323 12.46 20.08 -2.39
N LEU A 324 11.65 19.49 -3.28
CA LEU A 324 10.59 18.56 -2.90
C LEU A 324 11.15 17.31 -2.20
N GLU A 325 12.24 16.73 -2.70
CA GLU A 325 12.91 15.60 -2.05
C GLU A 325 13.40 15.97 -0.63
N ASN A 326 13.98 17.15 -0.46
CA ASN A 326 14.37 17.64 0.87
C ASN A 326 13.16 17.76 1.80
N ARG A 327 12.07 18.40 1.33
CA ARG A 327 10.82 18.53 2.11
C ARG A 327 10.21 17.19 2.50
N ILE A 328 10.27 16.19 1.61
CA ILE A 328 9.83 14.80 1.89
C ILE A 328 10.67 14.21 3.02
N ASN A 329 11.99 14.32 2.94
CA ASN A 329 12.91 13.82 3.97
C ASN A 329 12.70 14.54 5.32
N ASP A 330 12.56 15.87 5.32
CA ASP A 330 12.30 16.66 6.52
C ASP A 330 11.00 16.25 7.23
N HIS A 331 9.93 16.00 6.46
CA HIS A 331 8.64 15.58 7.03
C HIS A 331 8.70 14.16 7.57
N LEU A 332 9.40 13.26 6.89
CA LEU A 332 9.65 11.90 7.40
C LEU A 332 10.43 11.96 8.72
N GLU A 333 11.48 12.77 8.79
CA GLU A 333 12.30 12.94 9.99
C GLU A 333 11.49 13.54 11.13
N TYR A 334 10.66 14.55 10.85
CA TYR A 334 9.73 15.11 11.82
C TYR A 334 8.79 14.03 12.38
N ILE A 335 8.13 13.23 11.52
CA ILE A 335 7.24 12.15 11.95
C ILE A 335 7.99 11.15 12.83
N LYS A 336 9.25 10.82 12.49
CA LYS A 336 10.10 9.91 13.27
C LYS A 336 10.43 10.47 14.65
N GLU A 337 10.97 11.68 14.73
CA GLU A 337 11.37 12.30 16.01
C GLU A 337 10.17 12.45 16.93
N PHE A 338 9.06 12.94 16.38
CA PHE A 338 7.86 13.19 17.15
C PHE A 338 7.19 11.89 17.62
N SER A 339 7.27 10.82 16.81
CA SER A 339 6.83 9.47 17.19
C SER A 339 7.67 8.82 18.29
N LEU A 340 8.93 9.22 18.44
CA LEU A 340 9.84 8.72 19.48
C LEU A 340 9.74 9.53 20.78
N SER A 341 9.25 10.77 20.70
CA SER A 341 9.10 11.64 21.87
C SER A 341 8.08 11.05 22.86
N LYS A 342 8.55 10.74 24.09
CA LYS A 342 7.76 10.09 25.15
C LYS A 342 6.82 11.06 25.90
N SER A 343 6.59 12.26 25.40
CA SER A 343 5.81 13.28 26.12
C SER A 343 4.34 12.86 26.22
N HIS A 344 3.93 12.49 27.44
CA HIS A 344 2.55 12.14 27.78
C HIS A 344 1.61 13.35 27.77
N GLU A 345 2.15 14.56 27.64
CA GLU A 345 1.39 15.79 27.67
C GLU A 345 0.90 16.13 26.26
N ARG A 346 -0.41 15.93 26.03
CA ARG A 346 -1.21 16.33 24.85
C ARG A 346 -1.26 15.35 23.67
N VAL A 347 -1.55 14.07 23.93
CA VAL A 347 -1.77 13.01 22.90
C VAL A 347 -2.58 13.50 21.68
N ASN A 348 -3.70 14.20 21.89
CA ASN A 348 -4.56 14.70 20.81
C ASN A 348 -3.90 15.81 19.94
N TYR A 349 -3.14 16.71 20.57
CA TYR A 349 -2.38 17.73 19.83
C TYR A 349 -1.28 17.06 19.00
N HIS A 350 -0.59 16.09 19.59
CA HIS A 350 0.46 15.34 18.91
C HIS A 350 -0.07 14.57 17.69
N GLU A 351 -1.22 13.90 17.81
CA GLU A 351 -1.86 13.17 16.72
C GLU A 351 -2.32 14.10 15.58
N SER A 352 -2.88 15.27 15.92
CA SER A 352 -3.29 16.25 14.92
C SER A 352 -2.11 16.80 14.10
N LEU A 353 -0.96 16.98 14.76
CA LEU A 353 0.25 17.50 14.14
C LEU A 353 0.92 16.44 13.24
N LEU A 354 1.02 15.21 13.71
CA LEU A 354 1.48 14.08 12.89
C LEU A 354 0.61 13.92 11.64
N THR A 355 -0.71 13.97 11.79
CA THR A 355 -1.65 13.92 10.66
C THR A 355 -1.41 15.05 9.66
N LYS A 356 -1.10 16.27 10.14
CA LYS A 356 -0.78 17.41 9.29
C LYS A 356 0.50 17.17 8.49
N HIS A 357 1.59 16.74 9.14
CA HIS A 357 2.85 16.45 8.45
C HIS A 357 2.72 15.28 7.47
N SER A 358 1.92 14.27 7.79
CA SER A 358 1.59 13.17 6.89
C SER A 358 0.83 13.61 5.64
N ARG A 359 -0.15 14.51 5.78
CA ARG A 359 -0.85 15.09 4.62
C ARG A 359 0.09 15.93 3.74
N GLN A 360 1.00 16.68 4.36
CA GLN A 360 2.00 17.46 3.63
C GLN A 360 3.01 16.56 2.91
N LEU A 361 3.47 15.49 3.56
CA LEU A 361 4.33 14.48 2.95
C LEU A 361 3.70 13.89 1.68
N LEU A 362 2.42 13.47 1.74
CA LEU A 362 1.69 12.97 0.57
C LEU A 362 1.59 14.04 -0.53
N LYS A 363 1.28 15.30 -0.18
CA LYS A 363 1.26 16.43 -1.13
C LYS A 363 2.61 16.58 -1.84
N TYR A 364 3.73 16.54 -1.10
CA TYR A 364 5.07 16.68 -1.69
C TYR A 364 5.47 15.49 -2.56
N MET A 365 5.10 14.26 -2.16
CA MET A 365 5.32 13.06 -2.97
C MET A 365 4.58 13.15 -4.32
N ASP A 366 3.31 13.59 -4.31
CA ASP A 366 2.52 13.78 -5.52
C ASP A 366 3.12 14.90 -6.41
N HIS A 367 3.50 16.03 -5.82
CA HIS A 367 4.15 17.13 -6.54
C HIS A 367 5.46 16.69 -7.19
N LYS A 368 6.28 15.92 -6.46
CA LYS A 368 7.55 15.42 -6.97
C LYS A 368 7.33 14.48 -8.15
N ALA A 369 6.33 13.60 -8.08
CA ALA A 369 6.01 12.70 -9.20
C ALA A 369 5.60 13.47 -10.47
N ILE A 370 4.82 14.55 -10.33
CA ILE A 370 4.41 15.42 -11.44
C ILE A 370 5.62 16.10 -12.08
N VAL A 371 6.51 16.66 -11.27
CA VAL A 371 7.71 17.36 -11.75
C VAL A 371 8.68 16.37 -12.39
N ASP A 372 8.88 15.20 -11.76
CA ASP A 372 9.80 14.19 -12.26
C ASP A 372 9.34 13.60 -13.60
N ALA A 373 8.03 13.52 -13.84
CA ALA A 373 7.49 13.02 -15.09
C ALA A 373 7.88 13.89 -16.28
N LYS A 374 7.98 15.20 -16.06
CA LYS A 374 8.38 16.17 -17.10
C LYS A 374 9.83 15.98 -17.55
N PHE A 375 10.71 15.37 -16.73
CA PHE A 375 12.07 15.01 -17.18
C PHE A 375 12.09 13.82 -18.12
N ILE A 376 11.13 12.90 -17.99
CA ILE A 376 11.14 11.63 -18.74
C ILE A 376 10.49 11.80 -20.13
N GLU A 377 9.69 12.85 -20.31
CA GLU A 377 9.05 13.17 -21.60
C GLU A 377 10.00 13.82 -22.62
N GLU A 378 11.14 14.37 -22.17
CA GLU A 378 12.23 14.91 -23.00
C GLU A 378 13.37 13.90 -23.13
#